data_AF-A0A958S8C5-F1
#
_entry.id   AF-A0A958S8C5-F1
#
_cell.length_a   1.000
_cell.length_b   1.000
_cell.length_c   1.000
_cell.angle_alpha   90.00
_cell.angle_beta   90.00
_cell.angle_gamma   90.00
#
_symmetry.space_group_name_H-M   'P 1'
#
loop_
_entity.id
_entity.type
_entity.pdbx_description
1 polymer ?
#
loop_
_entity_poly.entity_id
_entity_poly.type
_entity_poly.pdbx_seq_one_letter_code
_entity_poly.pdbx_strand_id
1 'polypeptide(L)'
;MSSQLYAQEESGSTYYRSQIDQLITIDKVAVLPFVDNLEGIYARPLENHLLELLKNDHHWDLTVANTVGPILSPVEIAQDIERARKISESLKPADAFFAAKITKGPNGINLTLSLFLTEDSLLFAQQEVKNSPRFDLDELKDQLSDLLKKIKKQIPYSGRILSRDGNRVTVNLGAKDGVIEKQVIPVVQILKLNRHPKFHFLINTEKEILGKVKLLKIEDSLSFGMILTEREKGAIQPSAKIAGIDFVEYENTDTLAGAANTSNINTRPDKDVSFGENPKEWVPKNPPTFGRAAVGLGLGMYKTSTNLTNGTNYDASNPYYPSVTLEGELWLTNIWAMHLTISQGIISIDNASGSTPSELSQSLSRYEFMFGYYIRMGQGSIWDPWVEILGGYSNYRLFVDDSSPRTFTTMEYSGFRFGLRGQFPISHNPRWSAGAKVFITWRPGLNESPVTSGSSNDNSINEFGIFGGYRMRSDIQVFGGLDFSLYSSSFSGNGTRNPDASSSSQRHTVLNGGVNFFF
;
A
#
# COMPACT_ATOMS: atom_id res chain seq x y z
N MET A 1 25.21 37.56 -13.96
CA MET A 1 25.60 36.18 -14.31
C MET A 1 24.71 35.23 -13.52
N SER A 2 23.60 34.82 -14.13
CA SER A 2 22.60 33.92 -13.52
C SER A 2 22.89 32.48 -13.95
N SER A 3 23.38 31.65 -13.03
CA SER A 3 23.57 30.22 -13.26
C SER A 3 22.22 29.52 -13.19
N GLN A 4 21.60 29.26 -14.35
CA GLN A 4 20.49 28.32 -14.46
C GLN A 4 21.05 26.91 -14.35
N LEU A 5 20.71 26.24 -13.25
CA LEU A 5 20.89 24.79 -13.08
C LEU A 5 19.84 24.10 -13.96
N TYR A 6 20.27 23.60 -15.12
CA TYR A 6 19.54 22.55 -15.83
C TYR A 6 19.70 21.26 -15.04
N ALA A 7 18.67 20.88 -14.30
CA ALA A 7 18.51 19.51 -13.84
C ALA A 7 18.22 18.65 -15.09
N GLN A 8 19.24 17.93 -15.54
CA GLN A 8 19.10 16.88 -16.52
C GLN A 8 18.42 15.71 -15.80
N GLU A 9 17.10 15.57 -15.96
CA GLU A 9 16.38 14.35 -15.61
C GLU A 9 16.95 13.22 -16.49
N GLU A 10 17.89 12.45 -15.95
CA GLU A 10 18.15 11.10 -16.45
C GLU A 10 16.92 10.26 -16.15
N SER A 11 15.94 10.30 -17.05
CA SER A 11 14.84 9.35 -17.10
C SER A 11 15.42 7.97 -17.42
N GLY A 12 15.91 7.28 -16.39
CA GLY A 12 16.12 5.85 -16.44
C GLY A 12 14.79 5.18 -16.74
N SER A 13 14.53 4.87 -18.02
CA SER A 13 13.36 4.12 -18.43
C SER A 13 13.48 2.71 -17.83
N THR A 14 12.82 2.47 -16.71
CA THR A 14 12.60 1.13 -16.18
C THR A 14 11.77 0.36 -17.19
N TYR A 15 12.42 -0.48 -18.00
CA TYR A 15 11.75 -1.32 -18.97
C TYR A 15 10.98 -2.42 -18.23
N TYR A 16 9.66 -2.28 -18.13
CA TYR A 16 8.76 -3.33 -17.66
C TYR A 16 8.67 -4.43 -18.72
N ARG A 17 9.61 -5.38 -18.72
CA ARG A 17 9.53 -6.59 -19.57
C ARG A 17 9.41 -7.83 -18.70
N SER A 18 8.16 -8.30 -18.54
CA SER A 18 7.87 -9.66 -18.07
C SER A 18 8.38 -10.67 -19.11
N GLN A 19 9.22 -11.62 -18.69
CA GLN A 19 9.66 -12.73 -19.55
C GLN A 19 8.47 -13.54 -20.07
N ILE A 20 7.42 -13.66 -19.25
CA ILE A 20 6.19 -14.38 -19.59
C ILE A 20 5.39 -13.64 -20.67
N ASP A 21 5.38 -12.31 -20.66
CA ASP A 21 4.70 -11.51 -21.68
C ASP A 21 5.38 -11.66 -23.05
N GLN A 22 6.71 -11.74 -23.06
CA GLN A 22 7.48 -12.01 -24.27
C GLN A 22 7.22 -13.43 -24.80
N LEU A 23 7.17 -14.43 -23.92
CA LEU A 23 6.94 -15.84 -24.27
C LEU A 23 5.67 -16.07 -25.11
N ILE A 24 4.61 -15.30 -24.85
CA ILE A 24 3.29 -15.45 -25.51
C ILE A 24 3.06 -14.44 -26.62
N THR A 25 4.07 -13.66 -26.98
CA THR A 25 4.02 -12.76 -28.13
C THR A 25 4.12 -13.60 -29.39
N ILE A 26 3.03 -13.70 -30.15
CA ILE A 26 2.97 -14.51 -31.37
C ILE A 26 2.86 -13.54 -32.54
N ASP A 27 3.96 -13.37 -33.27
CA ASP A 27 4.00 -12.54 -34.47
C ASP A 27 4.06 -13.42 -35.70
N LYS A 28 4.84 -14.50 -35.65
CA LYS A 28 5.05 -15.43 -36.75
C LYS A 28 4.47 -16.79 -36.44
N VAL A 29 3.66 -17.31 -37.36
CA VAL A 29 3.07 -18.65 -37.24
C VAL A 29 3.54 -19.55 -38.36
N ALA A 30 3.71 -20.84 -38.06
CA ALA A 30 3.91 -21.88 -39.06
C ALA A 30 2.75 -22.89 -39.02
N VAL A 31 2.54 -23.62 -40.11
CA VAL A 31 1.56 -24.72 -40.17
C VAL A 31 2.31 -26.00 -40.49
N LEU A 32 2.18 -26.99 -39.61
CA LEU A 32 2.68 -28.34 -39.86
C LEU A 32 1.77 -29.08 -40.83
N PRO A 33 2.30 -30.03 -41.63
CA PRO A 33 1.49 -30.88 -42.47
C PRO A 33 0.41 -31.61 -41.65
N PHE A 34 -0.83 -31.61 -42.15
CA PHE A 34 -1.93 -32.24 -41.42
C PHE A 34 -1.84 -33.78 -41.48
N VAL A 35 -2.21 -34.44 -40.40
CA VAL A 35 -2.29 -35.91 -40.34
C VAL A 35 -3.72 -36.36 -40.52
N ASP A 36 -3.98 -37.31 -41.42
CA ASP A 36 -5.26 -38.00 -41.51
C ASP A 36 -5.10 -39.52 -41.55
N ASN A 37 -6.20 -40.25 -41.30
CA ASN A 37 -6.27 -41.71 -41.45
C ASN A 37 -6.88 -42.14 -42.80
N LEU A 38 -6.89 -41.25 -43.79
CA LEU A 38 -7.57 -41.43 -45.08
C LEU A 38 -6.66 -41.03 -46.25
N GLU A 39 -5.37 -41.34 -46.15
CA GLU A 39 -4.38 -41.15 -47.22
C GLU A 39 -4.25 -39.71 -47.74
N GLY A 40 -4.57 -38.70 -46.92
CA GLY A 40 -4.39 -37.29 -47.23
C GLY A 40 -5.58 -36.63 -47.95
N ILE A 41 -6.70 -37.34 -48.13
CA ILE A 41 -7.91 -36.82 -48.81
C ILE A 41 -8.41 -35.53 -48.15
N TYR A 42 -8.39 -35.47 -46.81
CA TYR A 42 -8.86 -34.31 -46.06
C TYR A 42 -7.71 -33.43 -45.59
N ALA A 43 -6.53 -34.01 -45.32
CA ALA A 43 -5.39 -33.26 -44.81
C ALA A 43 -5.00 -32.09 -45.71
N ARG A 44 -4.72 -32.34 -47.01
CA ARG A 44 -4.18 -31.30 -47.90
C ARG A 44 -5.14 -30.15 -48.18
N PRO A 45 -6.43 -30.39 -48.50
CA PRO A 45 -7.33 -29.27 -48.77
C PRO A 45 -7.60 -28.42 -47.52
N LEU A 46 -7.67 -29.04 -46.33
CA LEU A 46 -7.85 -28.33 -45.07
C LEU A 46 -6.59 -27.56 -44.65
N GLU A 47 -5.41 -28.12 -44.90
CA GLU A 47 -4.14 -27.44 -44.69
C GLU A 47 -4.02 -26.19 -45.57
N ASN A 48 -4.31 -26.31 -46.87
CA ASN A 48 -4.33 -25.17 -47.80
C ASN A 48 -5.34 -24.10 -47.36
N HIS A 49 -6.52 -24.51 -46.92
CA HIS A 49 -7.53 -23.58 -46.38
C HIS A 49 -7.01 -22.85 -45.14
N LEU A 50 -6.36 -23.55 -44.19
CA LEU A 50 -5.76 -22.90 -43.02
C LEU A 50 -4.66 -21.92 -43.42
N LEU A 51 -3.78 -22.30 -44.36
CA LEU A 51 -2.73 -21.42 -44.88
C LEU A 51 -3.32 -20.14 -45.50
N GLU A 52 -4.41 -20.25 -46.26
CA GLU A 52 -5.12 -19.11 -46.83
C GLU A 52 -5.74 -18.22 -45.74
N LEU A 53 -6.39 -18.81 -44.73
CA LEU A 53 -6.95 -18.06 -43.60
C LEU A 53 -5.86 -17.28 -42.85
N LEU A 54 -4.72 -17.92 -42.55
CA LEU A 54 -3.61 -17.30 -41.83
C LEU A 54 -2.92 -16.22 -42.68
N LYS A 55 -2.76 -16.44 -43.99
CA LYS A 55 -2.18 -15.45 -44.91
C LYS A 55 -3.04 -14.19 -45.02
N ASN A 56 -4.35 -14.33 -44.87
CA ASN A 56 -5.30 -13.21 -44.89
C ASN A 56 -5.48 -12.56 -43.51
N ASP A 57 -4.87 -13.11 -42.45
CA ASP A 57 -4.94 -12.59 -41.09
C ASP A 57 -3.83 -11.57 -40.84
N HIS A 58 -4.18 -10.32 -40.51
CA HIS A 58 -3.19 -9.27 -40.26
C HIS A 58 -2.50 -9.37 -38.90
N HIS A 59 -2.94 -10.27 -38.01
CA HIS A 59 -2.31 -10.43 -36.71
C HIS A 59 -0.99 -11.20 -36.78
N TRP A 60 -0.85 -12.08 -37.78
CA TRP A 60 0.25 -13.03 -37.86
C TRP A 60 0.90 -13.05 -39.24
N ASP A 61 2.22 -13.14 -39.23
CA ASP A 61 3.02 -13.39 -40.41
C ASP A 61 3.18 -14.91 -40.60
N LEU A 62 2.74 -15.42 -41.75
CA LEU A 62 2.91 -16.83 -42.08
C LEU A 62 4.37 -17.13 -42.48
N THR A 63 4.95 -18.14 -41.85
CA THR A 63 6.28 -18.67 -42.15
C THR A 63 6.17 -20.07 -42.73
N VAL A 64 7.04 -20.39 -43.68
CA VAL A 64 7.03 -21.69 -44.35
C VAL A 64 7.63 -22.74 -43.41
N ALA A 65 6.87 -23.79 -43.12
CA ALA A 65 7.34 -24.91 -42.32
C ALA A 65 8.25 -25.82 -43.17
N ASN A 66 9.54 -25.88 -42.84
CA ASN A 66 10.48 -26.82 -43.44
C ASN A 66 10.73 -27.98 -42.48
N THR A 67 9.75 -28.87 -42.33
CA THR A 67 9.90 -30.03 -41.44
C THR A 67 10.69 -31.15 -42.08
N VAL A 68 11.75 -31.60 -41.42
CA VAL A 68 12.52 -32.80 -41.77
C VAL A 68 12.16 -33.90 -40.77
N GLY A 69 11.36 -34.89 -41.16
CA GLY A 69 11.00 -36.02 -40.30
C GLY A 69 9.58 -36.56 -40.51
N PRO A 70 9.16 -37.56 -39.72
CA PRO A 70 7.80 -38.08 -39.77
C PRO A 70 6.79 -37.03 -39.33
N ILE A 71 5.65 -36.95 -40.04
CA ILE A 71 4.54 -36.06 -39.68
C ILE A 71 3.89 -36.58 -38.40
N LEU A 72 3.96 -35.81 -37.33
CA LEU A 72 3.41 -36.17 -36.02
C LEU A 72 2.04 -35.53 -35.81
N SER A 73 1.15 -36.26 -35.14
CA SER A 73 -0.14 -35.71 -34.75
C SER A 73 -0.02 -34.79 -33.52
N PRO A 74 -0.97 -33.85 -33.30
CA PRO A 74 -0.91 -32.91 -32.18
C PRO A 74 -0.80 -33.60 -30.81
N VAL A 75 -1.44 -34.75 -30.65
CA VAL A 75 -1.42 -35.53 -29.40
C VAL A 75 -0.03 -36.11 -29.13
N GLU A 76 0.66 -36.58 -30.18
CA GLU A 76 2.02 -37.12 -30.04
C GLU A 76 3.03 -36.02 -29.72
N ILE A 77 2.86 -34.82 -30.32
CA ILE A 77 3.67 -33.65 -30.02
C ILE A 77 3.46 -33.22 -28.56
N ALA A 78 2.22 -33.16 -28.09
CA ALA A 78 1.90 -32.74 -26.73
C ALA A 78 2.37 -33.73 -25.63
N GLN A 79 2.57 -35.01 -25.97
CA GLN A 79 3.03 -36.04 -25.03
C GLN A 79 4.55 -36.16 -24.93
N ASP A 80 5.29 -35.76 -25.97
CA ASP A 80 6.75 -35.86 -26.03
C ASP A 80 7.39 -34.48 -26.24
N ILE A 81 7.77 -33.85 -25.11
CA ILE A 81 8.37 -32.52 -25.06
C ILE A 81 9.67 -32.44 -25.87
N GLU A 82 10.46 -33.52 -25.90
CA GLU A 82 11.73 -33.54 -26.64
C GLU A 82 11.49 -33.50 -28.15
N ARG A 83 10.46 -34.18 -28.64
CA ARG A 83 10.03 -34.07 -30.04
C ARG A 83 9.45 -32.70 -30.35
N ALA A 84 8.60 -32.17 -29.46
CA ALA A 84 8.05 -30.83 -29.62
C ALA A 84 9.16 -29.78 -29.72
N ARG A 85 10.23 -29.91 -28.94
CA ARG A 85 11.41 -29.04 -29.00
C ARG A 85 12.14 -29.13 -30.33
N LYS A 86 12.40 -30.34 -30.84
CA LYS A 86 13.06 -30.52 -32.14
C LYS A 86 12.25 -29.90 -33.29
N ILE A 87 10.92 -30.07 -33.26
CA ILE A 87 10.02 -29.44 -34.23
C ILE A 87 10.10 -27.92 -34.10
N SER A 88 9.99 -27.39 -32.88
CA SER A 88 10.07 -25.96 -32.60
C SER A 88 11.38 -25.35 -33.11
N GLU A 89 12.52 -26.00 -32.85
CA GLU A 89 13.83 -25.58 -33.35
C GLU A 89 13.89 -25.55 -34.89
N SER A 90 13.31 -26.56 -35.56
CA SER A 90 13.26 -26.61 -37.04
C SER A 90 12.36 -25.54 -37.68
N LEU A 91 11.42 -24.98 -36.91
CA LEU A 91 10.46 -23.99 -37.38
C LEU A 91 10.89 -22.54 -37.09
N LYS A 92 12.01 -22.31 -36.39
CA LYS A 92 12.53 -20.95 -36.20
C LYS A 92 12.76 -20.29 -37.57
N PRO A 93 12.22 -19.08 -37.82
CA PRO A 93 11.88 -18.05 -36.84
C PRO A 93 10.39 -17.93 -36.43
N ALA A 94 9.58 -18.98 -36.55
CA ALA A 94 8.18 -18.95 -36.11
C ALA A 94 8.07 -18.90 -34.56
N ASP A 95 7.20 -18.05 -34.03
CA ASP A 95 6.94 -17.94 -32.57
C ASP A 95 5.96 -19.00 -32.08
N ALA A 96 5.07 -19.46 -32.97
CA ALA A 96 4.11 -20.51 -32.72
C ALA A 96 3.86 -21.35 -33.97
N PHE A 97 3.29 -22.54 -33.81
CA PHE A 97 2.90 -23.38 -34.93
C PHE A 97 1.60 -24.14 -34.70
N PHE A 98 0.88 -24.37 -35.79
CA PHE A 98 -0.34 -25.15 -35.82
C PHE A 98 -0.06 -26.60 -36.22
N ALA A 99 -0.73 -27.53 -35.54
CA ALA A 99 -0.78 -28.93 -35.91
C ALA A 99 -2.24 -29.38 -35.93
N ALA A 100 -2.63 -30.18 -36.91
CA ALA A 100 -3.99 -30.73 -36.97
C ALA A 100 -4.00 -32.25 -37.23
N LYS A 101 -5.05 -32.89 -36.72
CA LYS A 101 -5.34 -34.30 -36.96
C LYS A 101 -6.79 -34.45 -37.39
N ILE A 102 -7.00 -35.19 -38.47
CA ILE A 102 -8.32 -35.59 -38.95
C ILE A 102 -8.45 -37.10 -38.78
N THR A 103 -9.54 -37.54 -38.15
CA THR A 103 -9.82 -38.98 -38.03
C THR A 103 -11.25 -39.27 -38.41
N LYS A 104 -11.45 -40.18 -39.37
CA LYS A 104 -12.76 -40.76 -39.66
C LYS A 104 -13.01 -41.93 -38.72
N GLY A 105 -13.97 -41.75 -37.82
CA GLY A 105 -14.51 -42.78 -36.95
C GLY A 105 -15.82 -43.36 -37.48
N PRO A 106 -16.44 -44.31 -36.76
CA PRO A 106 -17.71 -44.92 -37.15
C PRO A 106 -18.87 -43.92 -37.15
N ASN A 107 -18.80 -42.88 -36.32
CA ASN A 107 -19.88 -41.91 -36.11
C ASN A 107 -19.68 -40.59 -36.88
N GLY A 108 -18.58 -40.45 -37.64
CA GLY A 108 -18.26 -39.20 -38.34
C GLY A 108 -16.78 -38.86 -38.36
N ILE A 109 -16.47 -37.61 -38.72
CA ILE A 109 -15.11 -37.06 -38.73
C ILE A 109 -14.84 -36.32 -37.41
N ASN A 110 -13.68 -36.58 -36.81
CA ASN A 110 -13.12 -35.75 -35.76
C ASN A 110 -11.99 -34.90 -36.34
N LEU A 111 -12.03 -33.60 -36.08
CA LEU A 111 -11.01 -32.64 -36.46
C LEU A 111 -10.44 -32.01 -35.19
N THR A 112 -9.13 -32.11 -35.00
CA THR A 112 -8.42 -31.50 -33.88
C THR A 112 -7.42 -30.50 -34.43
N LEU A 113 -7.46 -29.26 -33.93
CA LEU A 113 -6.49 -28.21 -34.23
C LEU A 113 -5.82 -27.76 -32.92
N SER A 114 -4.50 -27.72 -32.92
CA SER A 114 -3.69 -27.33 -31.77
C SER A 114 -2.68 -26.26 -32.16
N LEU A 115 -2.46 -25.30 -31.25
CA LEU A 115 -1.46 -24.26 -31.32
C LEU A 115 -0.39 -24.51 -30.25
N PHE A 116 0.86 -24.52 -30.65
CA PHE A 116 2.03 -24.68 -29.77
C PHE A 116 2.88 -23.43 -29.83
N LEU A 117 3.51 -23.05 -28.71
CA LEU A 117 4.52 -22.00 -28.70
C LEU A 117 5.89 -22.61 -28.98
N THR A 118 6.66 -21.98 -29.85
CA THR A 118 8.00 -22.45 -30.23
C THR A 118 9.00 -22.28 -29.07
N GLU A 119 8.88 -21.19 -28.32
CA GLU A 119 9.84 -20.80 -27.28
C GLU A 119 9.88 -21.77 -26.09
N ASP A 120 8.72 -22.27 -25.62
CA ASP A 120 8.65 -23.29 -24.57
C ASP A 120 8.30 -24.70 -25.10
N SER A 121 7.98 -24.82 -26.39
CA SER A 121 7.60 -26.08 -27.05
C SER A 121 6.38 -26.77 -26.43
N LEU A 122 5.53 -26.03 -25.72
CA LEU A 122 4.35 -26.57 -25.04
C LEU A 122 3.05 -26.24 -25.79
N LEU A 123 2.03 -27.07 -25.57
CA LEU A 123 0.68 -26.83 -26.07
C LEU A 123 0.12 -25.54 -25.45
N PHE A 124 -0.31 -24.61 -26.30
CA PHE A 124 -0.91 -23.35 -25.87
C PHE A 124 -2.43 -23.45 -25.82
N ALA A 125 -3.03 -23.87 -26.93
CA ALA A 125 -4.47 -23.95 -27.15
C ALA A 125 -4.81 -25.16 -28.01
N GLN A 126 -5.95 -25.80 -27.74
CA GLN A 126 -6.44 -26.93 -28.53
C GLN A 126 -7.96 -26.85 -28.63
N GLN A 127 -8.47 -27.11 -29.83
CA GLN A 127 -9.90 -27.19 -30.10
C GLN A 127 -10.18 -28.41 -30.95
N GLU A 128 -11.35 -29.02 -30.76
CA GLU A 128 -11.76 -30.21 -31.49
C GLU A 128 -13.24 -30.16 -31.87
N VAL A 129 -13.56 -30.71 -33.04
CA VAL A 129 -14.91 -31.11 -33.43
C VAL A 129 -14.99 -32.63 -33.32
N LYS A 130 -15.99 -33.12 -32.59
CA LYS A 130 -16.24 -34.56 -32.42
C LYS A 130 -17.45 -35.01 -33.21
N ASN A 131 -17.31 -36.16 -33.87
CA ASN A 131 -18.38 -36.88 -34.55
C ASN A 131 -19.20 -35.99 -35.48
N SER A 132 -18.55 -35.19 -36.34
CA SER A 132 -19.27 -34.48 -37.39
C SER A 132 -19.87 -35.52 -38.34
N PRO A 133 -21.20 -35.64 -38.46
CA PRO A 133 -21.84 -36.68 -39.26
C PRO A 133 -21.72 -36.39 -40.77
N ARG A 134 -21.28 -35.19 -41.12
CA ARG A 134 -21.17 -34.71 -42.48
C ARG A 134 -19.72 -34.84 -42.97
N PHE A 135 -19.57 -35.36 -44.18
CA PHE A 135 -18.29 -35.66 -44.82
C PHE A 135 -17.95 -34.67 -45.93
N ASP A 136 -18.75 -33.61 -46.09
CA ASP A 136 -18.52 -32.59 -47.10
C ASP A 136 -17.30 -31.75 -46.75
N LEU A 137 -16.45 -31.51 -47.75
CA LEU A 137 -15.19 -30.80 -47.57
C LEU A 137 -15.41 -29.33 -47.21
N ASP A 138 -16.42 -28.68 -47.81
CA ASP A 138 -16.67 -27.27 -47.58
C ASP A 138 -17.18 -27.01 -46.16
N GLU A 139 -17.99 -27.92 -45.61
CA GLU A 139 -18.40 -27.84 -44.21
C GLU A 139 -17.24 -28.09 -43.23
N LEU A 140 -16.30 -28.99 -43.57
CA LEU A 140 -15.10 -29.19 -42.76
C LEU A 140 -14.18 -27.95 -42.78
N LYS A 141 -14.12 -27.23 -43.90
CA LYS A 141 -13.42 -25.94 -43.98
C LYS A 141 -14.07 -24.90 -43.08
N ASP A 142 -15.40 -24.81 -43.05
CA ASP A 142 -16.13 -23.92 -42.15
C ASP A 142 -15.86 -24.28 -40.67
N GLN A 143 -15.89 -25.59 -40.35
CA GLN A 143 -15.55 -26.07 -39.01
C GLN A 143 -14.11 -25.72 -38.63
N LEU A 144 -13.15 -25.84 -39.55
CA LEU A 144 -11.76 -25.45 -39.33
C LEU A 144 -11.61 -23.95 -39.09
N SER A 145 -12.32 -23.12 -39.87
CA SER A 145 -12.38 -21.67 -39.67
C SER A 145 -12.91 -21.33 -38.28
N ASP A 146 -13.94 -22.04 -37.81
CA ASP A 146 -14.49 -21.82 -36.47
C ASP A 146 -13.57 -22.33 -35.35
N LEU A 147 -12.85 -23.43 -35.55
CA LEU A 147 -11.80 -23.88 -34.63
C LEU A 147 -10.68 -22.85 -34.52
N LEU A 148 -10.23 -22.27 -35.64
CA LEU A 148 -9.22 -21.22 -35.65
C LEU A 148 -9.69 -19.99 -34.88
N LYS A 149 -10.93 -19.52 -35.11
CA LYS A 149 -11.53 -18.41 -34.35
C LYS A 149 -11.56 -18.72 -32.84
N LYS A 150 -11.90 -19.94 -32.45
CA LYS A 150 -11.89 -20.36 -31.03
C LYS A 150 -10.49 -20.36 -30.43
N ILE A 151 -9.47 -20.82 -31.16
CA ILE A 151 -8.07 -20.74 -30.74
C ILE A 151 -7.63 -19.28 -30.57
N LYS A 152 -7.93 -18.40 -31.54
CA LYS A 152 -7.62 -16.96 -31.44
C LYS A 152 -8.21 -16.34 -30.19
N LYS A 153 -9.45 -16.68 -29.84
CA LYS A 153 -10.12 -16.19 -28.61
C LYS A 153 -9.47 -16.68 -27.30
N GLN A 154 -8.70 -17.76 -27.33
CA GLN A 154 -7.96 -18.24 -26.15
C GLN A 154 -6.65 -17.47 -25.92
N ILE A 155 -6.19 -16.69 -26.90
CA ILE A 155 -5.01 -15.83 -26.74
C ILE A 155 -5.40 -14.68 -25.80
N PRO A 156 -4.61 -14.41 -24.75
CA PRO A 156 -4.97 -13.48 -23.68
C PRO A 156 -4.89 -11.99 -24.07
N TYR A 157 -4.78 -11.68 -25.36
CA TYR A 157 -4.77 -10.32 -25.88
C TYR A 157 -5.37 -10.29 -27.28
N SER A 158 -6.00 -9.18 -27.64
CA SER A 158 -6.57 -8.97 -28.97
C SER A 158 -5.59 -8.34 -29.94
N GLY A 159 -4.69 -7.49 -29.43
CA GLY A 159 -3.71 -6.78 -30.24
C GLY A 159 -2.49 -6.33 -29.42
N ARG A 160 -1.66 -5.52 -30.06
CA ARG A 160 -0.38 -5.02 -29.58
C ARG A 160 -0.09 -3.62 -30.08
N ILE A 161 0.76 -2.92 -29.34
CA ILE A 161 1.38 -1.67 -29.78
C ILE A 161 2.51 -1.99 -30.76
N LEU A 162 2.44 -1.48 -31.98
CA LEU A 162 3.47 -1.65 -33.00
C LEU A 162 4.60 -0.63 -32.84
N SER A 163 4.23 0.62 -32.56
CA SER A 163 5.18 1.73 -32.41
C SER A 163 4.66 2.77 -31.43
N ARG A 164 5.60 3.53 -30.85
CA ARG A 164 5.33 4.65 -29.95
C ARG A 164 6.19 5.84 -30.35
N ASP A 165 5.57 7.01 -30.44
CA ASP A 165 6.22 8.32 -30.60
C ASP A 165 5.62 9.30 -29.58
N GLY A 166 6.35 9.51 -28.47
CA GLY A 166 5.86 10.28 -27.33
C GLY A 166 4.57 9.70 -26.74
N ASN A 167 3.45 10.43 -26.88
CA ASN A 167 2.12 10.01 -26.45
C ASN A 167 1.29 9.36 -27.57
N ARG A 168 1.81 9.28 -28.80
CA ARG A 168 1.13 8.65 -29.93
C ARG A 168 1.58 7.21 -30.06
N VAL A 169 0.65 6.33 -30.38
CA VAL A 169 0.92 4.90 -30.57
C VAL A 169 0.21 4.38 -31.81
N THR A 170 0.85 3.41 -32.46
CA THR A 170 0.22 2.62 -33.54
C THR A 170 -0.14 1.25 -32.99
N VAL A 171 -1.34 0.79 -33.28
CA VAL A 171 -1.94 -0.45 -32.76
C VAL A 171 -2.28 -1.36 -33.94
N ASN A 172 -1.99 -2.67 -33.83
CA ASN A 172 -2.37 -3.66 -34.87
C ASN A 172 -3.83 -4.14 -34.75
N LEU A 173 -4.73 -3.22 -34.44
CA LEU A 173 -6.17 -3.44 -34.43
C LEU A 173 -6.80 -2.42 -35.37
N GLY A 174 -7.73 -2.84 -36.21
CA GLY A 174 -8.41 -1.96 -37.17
C GLY A 174 -9.92 -2.19 -37.23
N ALA A 175 -10.57 -1.54 -38.19
CA ALA A 175 -12.02 -1.62 -38.37
C ALA A 175 -12.51 -3.08 -38.54
N LYS A 176 -11.70 -3.95 -39.15
CA LYS A 176 -12.01 -5.39 -39.30
C LYS A 176 -12.07 -6.15 -37.98
N ASP A 177 -11.37 -5.65 -36.95
CA ASP A 177 -11.36 -6.24 -35.62
C ASP A 177 -12.53 -5.74 -34.75
N GLY A 178 -13.29 -4.76 -35.24
CA GLY A 178 -14.41 -4.16 -34.53
C GLY A 178 -14.04 -2.98 -33.64
N VAL A 179 -12.84 -2.39 -33.78
CA VAL A 179 -12.52 -1.13 -33.09
C VAL A 179 -13.21 0.06 -33.75
N ILE A 180 -13.66 1.02 -32.95
CA ILE A 180 -14.36 2.24 -33.39
C ILE A 180 -13.63 3.51 -32.98
N GLU A 181 -13.81 4.59 -33.75
CA GLU A 181 -13.11 5.85 -33.50
C GLU A 181 -13.43 6.38 -32.09
N LYS A 182 -12.44 6.94 -31.41
CA LYS A 182 -12.52 7.45 -30.02
C LYS A 182 -12.68 6.37 -28.95
N GLN A 183 -12.73 5.09 -29.30
CA GLN A 183 -12.71 3.99 -28.34
C GLN A 183 -11.45 4.04 -27.47
N VAL A 184 -11.61 3.76 -26.18
CA VAL A 184 -10.51 3.67 -25.23
C VAL A 184 -10.23 2.20 -24.96
N ILE A 185 -9.01 1.77 -25.27
CA ILE A 185 -8.57 0.39 -25.11
C ILE A 185 -7.51 0.28 -23.99
N PRO A 186 -7.60 -0.74 -23.11
CA PRO A 186 -6.63 -0.95 -22.05
C PRO A 186 -5.38 -1.65 -22.58
N VAL A 187 -4.21 -1.11 -22.22
CA VAL A 187 -2.92 -1.74 -22.47
C VAL A 187 -2.51 -2.50 -21.22
N VAL A 188 -2.12 -3.76 -21.38
CA VAL A 188 -1.81 -4.69 -20.29
C VAL A 188 -0.46 -5.36 -20.50
N GLN A 189 0.10 -5.85 -19.40
CA GLN A 189 1.21 -6.78 -19.34
C GLN A 189 0.76 -8.08 -18.72
N ILE A 190 1.20 -9.20 -19.29
CA ILE A 190 0.89 -10.53 -18.77
C ILE A 190 2.00 -10.96 -17.81
N LEU A 191 1.62 -11.10 -16.54
CA LEU A 191 2.57 -11.41 -15.46
C LEU A 191 2.77 -12.93 -15.33
N LYS A 192 1.70 -13.70 -15.52
CA LYS A 192 1.71 -15.14 -15.28
C LYS A 192 0.72 -15.89 -16.16
N LEU A 193 1.13 -17.09 -16.59
CA LEU A 193 0.27 -18.07 -17.26
C LEU A 193 -0.06 -19.20 -16.30
N ASN A 194 -1.34 -19.46 -16.10
CA ASN A 194 -1.81 -20.62 -15.36
C ASN A 194 -2.20 -21.72 -16.36
N ARG A 195 -1.44 -22.80 -16.39
CA ARG A 195 -1.61 -23.93 -17.31
C ARG A 195 -2.12 -25.17 -16.59
N HIS A 196 -2.79 -26.07 -17.32
CA HIS A 196 -3.21 -27.35 -16.76
C HIS A 196 -1.98 -28.21 -16.40
N PRO A 197 -1.88 -28.77 -15.18
CA PRO A 197 -0.66 -29.43 -14.70
C PRO A 197 -0.27 -30.66 -15.54
N LYS A 198 -1.25 -31.34 -16.13
CA LYS A 198 -1.03 -32.57 -16.93
C LYS A 198 -0.96 -32.34 -18.44
N PHE A 199 -1.67 -31.34 -18.95
CA PHE A 199 -1.89 -31.18 -20.39
C PHE A 199 -1.30 -29.88 -20.93
N HIS A 200 -0.78 -29.03 -20.04
CA HIS A 200 -0.04 -27.79 -20.31
C HIS A 200 -0.75 -26.72 -21.15
N PHE A 201 -2.00 -26.94 -21.57
CA PHE A 201 -2.83 -25.91 -22.20
C PHE A 201 -3.16 -24.78 -21.21
N LEU A 202 -3.39 -23.59 -21.75
CA LEU A 202 -3.68 -22.38 -20.98
C LEU A 202 -5.08 -22.44 -20.33
N ILE A 203 -5.14 -22.22 -19.01
CA ILE A 203 -6.41 -22.11 -18.24
C ILE A 203 -6.76 -20.63 -18.03
N ASN A 204 -5.82 -19.84 -17.53
CA ASN A 204 -6.02 -18.44 -17.20
C ASN A 204 -4.71 -17.66 -17.26
N THR A 205 -4.77 -16.33 -17.31
CA THR A 205 -3.61 -15.43 -17.26
C THR A 205 -3.83 -14.34 -16.21
N GLU A 206 -2.80 -14.05 -15.43
CA GLU A 206 -2.76 -12.86 -14.59
C GLU A 206 -2.25 -11.69 -15.42
N LYS A 207 -3.04 -10.61 -15.48
CA LYS A 207 -2.76 -9.42 -16.28
C LYS A 207 -2.69 -8.21 -15.36
N GLU A 208 -1.81 -7.28 -15.70
CA GLU A 208 -1.69 -5.98 -15.04
C GLU A 208 -1.93 -4.86 -16.05
N ILE A 209 -2.69 -3.83 -15.67
CA ILE A 209 -3.00 -2.69 -16.56
C ILE A 209 -1.84 -1.70 -16.52
N LEU A 210 -1.16 -1.52 -17.65
CA LEU A 210 -0.11 -0.52 -17.83
C LEU A 210 -0.68 0.87 -18.09
N GLY A 211 -1.84 0.95 -18.75
CA GLY A 211 -2.46 2.22 -19.10
C GLY A 211 -3.64 2.09 -20.05
N LYS A 212 -4.05 3.22 -20.64
CA LYS A 212 -5.18 3.34 -21.57
C LYS A 212 -4.79 4.16 -22.79
N VAL A 213 -5.23 3.70 -23.96
CA VAL A 213 -5.01 4.38 -25.25
C VAL A 213 -6.36 4.70 -25.87
N LYS A 214 -6.54 5.96 -26.30
CA LYS A 214 -7.71 6.39 -27.07
C LYS A 214 -7.38 6.33 -28.57
N LEU A 215 -8.16 5.56 -29.33
CA LEU A 215 -8.02 5.48 -30.77
C LEU A 215 -8.53 6.76 -31.44
N LEU A 216 -7.73 7.36 -32.32
CA LEU A 216 -8.04 8.64 -32.99
C LEU A 216 -8.34 8.44 -34.47
N LYS A 217 -7.59 7.55 -35.13
CA LYS A 217 -7.79 7.21 -36.54
C LYS A 217 -7.75 5.69 -36.66
N ILE A 218 -8.70 5.14 -37.40
CA ILE A 218 -8.82 3.70 -37.61
C ILE A 218 -8.73 3.42 -39.10
N GLU A 219 -7.89 2.47 -39.47
CA GLU A 219 -7.79 1.88 -40.79
C GLU A 219 -8.24 0.40 -40.72
N ASP A 220 -8.20 -0.33 -41.83
CA ASP A 220 -8.75 -1.69 -41.90
C ASP A 220 -8.11 -2.66 -40.90
N SER A 221 -6.78 -2.63 -40.74
CA SER A 221 -5.98 -3.57 -39.93
C SER A 221 -5.12 -2.89 -38.87
N LEU A 222 -5.10 -1.55 -38.82
CA LEU A 222 -4.28 -0.78 -37.90
C LEU A 222 -5.00 0.48 -37.44
N SER A 223 -4.64 0.96 -36.26
CA SER A 223 -5.21 2.18 -35.68
C SER A 223 -4.11 3.04 -35.07
N PHE A 224 -4.34 4.35 -35.09
CA PHE A 224 -3.48 5.33 -34.44
C PHE A 224 -4.21 5.88 -33.23
N GLY A 225 -3.54 5.85 -32.09
CA GLY A 225 -4.09 6.28 -30.81
C GLY A 225 -3.19 7.24 -30.06
N MET A 226 -3.76 7.80 -28.99
CA MET A 226 -3.05 8.62 -28.03
C MET A 226 -3.17 8.00 -26.64
N ILE A 227 -2.07 7.92 -25.93
CA ILE A 227 -2.00 7.48 -24.54
C ILE A 227 -2.76 8.48 -23.66
N LEU A 228 -3.79 8.02 -22.96
CA LEU A 228 -4.56 8.83 -22.00
C LEU A 228 -3.93 8.78 -20.61
N THR A 229 -3.58 7.57 -20.17
CA THR A 229 -3.03 7.30 -18.85
C THR A 229 -2.00 6.21 -18.96
N GLU A 230 -0.89 6.34 -18.23
CA GLU A 230 0.06 5.27 -17.96
C GLU A 230 0.28 5.22 -16.45
N ARG A 231 0.52 4.02 -15.92
CA ARG A 231 0.88 3.86 -14.51
C ARG A 231 2.17 4.61 -14.18
N GLU A 232 3.14 4.53 -15.09
CA GLU A 232 4.40 5.28 -15.04
C GLU A 232 4.70 5.83 -16.43
N LYS A 233 5.35 7.00 -16.48
CA LYS A 233 5.72 7.63 -17.75
C LYS A 233 6.64 6.70 -18.52
N GLY A 234 6.21 6.26 -19.70
CA GLY A 234 6.99 5.30 -20.48
C GLY A 234 6.64 3.83 -20.24
N ALA A 235 5.61 3.51 -19.45
CA ALA A 235 5.24 2.12 -19.19
C ALA A 235 4.74 1.38 -20.46
N ILE A 236 3.99 2.06 -21.34
CA ILE A 236 3.50 1.47 -22.59
C ILE A 236 4.62 1.45 -23.64
N GLN A 237 5.16 0.28 -23.96
CA GLN A 237 6.25 0.13 -24.93
C GLN A 237 5.75 -0.56 -26.21
N PRO A 238 6.52 -0.50 -27.32
CA PRO A 238 6.30 -1.40 -28.45
C PRO A 238 6.21 -2.85 -27.96
N SER A 239 5.31 -3.61 -28.58
CA SER A 239 4.90 -4.97 -28.22
C SER A 239 4.01 -5.12 -26.98
N ALA A 240 3.67 -4.05 -26.25
CA ALA A 240 2.69 -4.12 -25.16
C ALA A 240 1.32 -4.60 -25.67
N LYS A 241 0.58 -5.35 -24.84
CA LYS A 241 -0.63 -6.08 -25.27
C LYS A 241 -1.91 -5.31 -24.97
N ILE A 242 -2.97 -5.61 -25.73
CA ILE A 242 -4.30 -5.03 -25.53
C ILE A 242 -5.23 -6.12 -25.02
N ALA A 243 -5.85 -5.90 -23.86
CA ALA A 243 -6.58 -6.95 -23.14
C ALA A 243 -7.85 -7.43 -23.84
N GLY A 244 -8.46 -6.58 -24.67
CA GLY A 244 -9.73 -6.81 -25.34
C GLY A 244 -10.26 -5.55 -26.02
N ILE A 245 -11.15 -5.73 -26.99
CA ILE A 245 -11.91 -4.65 -27.67
C ILE A 245 -13.23 -4.43 -26.92
N ASP A 246 -13.85 -5.53 -26.48
CA ASP A 246 -15.00 -5.53 -25.59
C ASP A 246 -14.53 -5.32 -24.15
N PHE A 247 -14.10 -4.10 -23.84
CA PHE A 247 -14.08 -3.74 -22.43
C PHE A 247 -15.53 -3.67 -21.97
N VAL A 248 -15.85 -4.33 -20.87
CA VAL A 248 -17.05 -3.99 -20.11
C VAL A 248 -16.82 -2.57 -19.63
N GLU A 249 -17.21 -1.60 -20.46
CA GLU A 249 -17.63 -0.31 -19.94
C GLU A 249 -18.72 -0.67 -18.95
N TYR A 250 -18.32 -0.75 -17.68
CA TYR A 250 -19.25 -0.41 -16.63
C TYR A 250 -19.78 0.94 -17.09
N GLU A 251 -21.05 0.98 -17.50
CA GLU A 251 -21.74 2.25 -17.65
C GLU A 251 -21.30 3.06 -16.44
N ASN A 252 -20.74 4.25 -16.68
CA ASN A 252 -20.59 5.21 -15.60
C ASN A 252 -21.88 5.09 -14.81
N THR A 253 -21.76 4.77 -13.53
CA THR A 253 -22.87 4.41 -12.64
C THR A 253 -23.89 5.56 -12.46
N ASP A 254 -23.80 6.58 -13.30
CA ASP A 254 -24.81 7.57 -13.64
C ASP A 254 -26.11 6.95 -14.18
N THR A 255 -26.13 5.74 -14.77
CA THR A 255 -27.38 5.15 -15.31
C THR A 255 -28.15 4.29 -14.30
N LEU A 256 -27.48 3.70 -13.31
CA LEU A 256 -28.14 3.14 -12.11
C LEU A 256 -28.66 4.24 -11.17
N ALA A 257 -28.21 5.49 -11.37
CA ALA A 257 -28.87 6.69 -10.91
C ALA A 257 -29.86 7.18 -11.98
N GLY A 258 -30.94 6.42 -12.19
CA GLY A 258 -32.01 6.82 -13.13
C GLY A 258 -32.35 8.30 -12.99
N ALA A 259 -32.08 9.07 -14.05
CA ALA A 259 -32.51 10.45 -14.24
C ALA A 259 -32.45 11.37 -12.99
N ALA A 260 -31.44 11.21 -12.14
CA ALA A 260 -31.22 12.08 -10.98
C ALA A 260 -29.79 12.62 -11.02
N ASN A 261 -29.56 13.52 -11.97
CA ASN A 261 -28.54 14.54 -11.81
C ASN A 261 -28.63 15.12 -10.38
N THR A 262 -27.51 14.99 -9.64
CA THR A 262 -26.99 15.97 -8.68
C THR A 262 -27.87 16.44 -7.52
N SER A 263 -28.92 15.73 -7.17
CA SER A 263 -29.73 16.06 -5.99
C SER A 263 -29.26 15.20 -4.81
N ASN A 264 -28.31 15.77 -4.05
CA ASN A 264 -28.07 15.59 -2.63
C ASN A 264 -28.67 14.30 -2.03
N ILE A 265 -27.86 13.34 -1.56
CA ILE A 265 -28.31 12.02 -1.04
C ILE A 265 -29.50 12.13 -0.05
N ASN A 266 -29.61 13.26 0.65
CA ASN A 266 -30.71 13.64 1.53
C ASN A 266 -32.09 13.83 0.86
N THR A 267 -32.15 13.91 -0.47
CA THR A 267 -33.35 14.21 -1.27
C THR A 267 -33.87 12.99 -2.02
N ARG A 268 -33.20 11.85 -1.92
CA ARG A 268 -33.68 10.60 -2.49
C ARG A 268 -34.90 10.07 -1.72
N PRO A 269 -35.95 9.59 -2.41
CA PRO A 269 -37.15 9.06 -1.76
C PRO A 269 -36.89 7.77 -0.97
N ASP A 270 -35.83 7.03 -1.29
CA ASP A 270 -35.44 5.79 -0.62
C ASP A 270 -34.42 6.00 0.51
N LYS A 271 -34.12 7.24 0.92
CA LYS A 271 -32.99 7.53 1.82
C LYS A 271 -33.05 6.80 3.17
N ASP A 272 -34.24 6.74 3.78
CA ASP A 272 -34.42 6.20 5.12
C ASP A 272 -34.31 4.67 5.13
N VAL A 273 -34.57 4.02 3.99
CA VAL A 273 -34.52 2.56 3.83
C VAL A 273 -33.14 2.11 3.34
N SER A 274 -32.57 2.81 2.36
CA SER A 274 -31.32 2.42 1.70
C SER A 274 -30.06 2.89 2.45
N PHE A 275 -30.12 4.02 3.17
CA PHE A 275 -28.93 4.66 3.72
C PHE A 275 -29.06 5.10 5.20
N GLY A 276 -30.25 5.00 5.79
CA GLY A 276 -30.53 5.34 7.19
C GLY A 276 -30.54 6.85 7.47
N GLU A 277 -30.53 7.22 8.75
CA GLU A 277 -30.54 8.63 9.18
C GLU A 277 -29.19 9.32 8.88
N ASN A 278 -29.21 10.36 8.05
CA ASN A 278 -28.05 11.18 7.62
C ASN A 278 -27.04 10.49 6.69
N PRO A 279 -27.45 10.12 5.46
CA PRO A 279 -26.58 9.45 4.53
C PRO A 279 -25.49 10.39 4.01
N LYS A 280 -24.23 9.94 4.13
CA LYS A 280 -23.06 10.66 3.63
C LYS A 280 -22.43 9.86 2.50
N GLU A 281 -21.97 10.57 1.48
CA GLU A 281 -21.20 9.99 0.39
C GLU A 281 -19.97 9.27 0.96
N TRP A 282 -19.83 7.99 0.60
CA TRP A 282 -18.68 7.21 1.01
C TRP A 282 -17.48 7.64 0.16
N VAL A 283 -16.58 8.39 0.78
CA VAL A 283 -15.27 8.71 0.18
C VAL A 283 -14.23 7.83 0.86
N PRO A 284 -13.44 7.03 0.12
CA PRO A 284 -12.36 6.26 0.71
C PRO A 284 -11.36 7.23 1.34
N LYS A 285 -11.32 7.26 2.67
CA LYS A 285 -10.30 7.99 3.42
C LYS A 285 -9.19 7.02 3.75
N ASN A 286 -7.99 7.29 3.26
CA ASN A 286 -6.81 6.53 3.65
C ASN A 286 -6.67 6.64 5.17
N PRO A 287 -6.50 5.51 5.89
CA PRO A 287 -6.18 5.57 7.30
C PRO A 287 -4.84 6.31 7.48
N PRO A 288 -4.63 7.00 8.61
CA PRO A 288 -3.33 7.58 8.93
C PRO A 288 -2.24 6.50 8.90
N THR A 289 -1.07 6.82 8.33
CA THR A 289 0.02 5.83 8.14
C THR A 289 1.36 6.26 8.69
N PHE A 290 1.55 7.54 9.01
CA PHE A 290 2.86 8.09 9.35
C PHE A 290 3.01 8.45 10.82
N GLY A 291 1.95 8.91 11.48
CA GLY A 291 2.08 9.24 12.90
C GLY A 291 0.96 10.10 13.47
N ARG A 292 1.29 10.78 14.56
CA ARG A 292 0.39 11.64 15.32
C ARG A 292 1.10 12.88 15.83
N ALA A 293 0.43 14.02 15.74
CA ALA A 293 0.79 15.24 16.46
C ALA A 293 -0.31 15.58 17.46
N ALA A 294 0.06 15.93 18.68
CA ALA A 294 -0.87 16.33 19.72
C ALA A 294 -0.51 17.68 20.31
N VAL A 295 -1.55 18.46 20.61
CA VAL A 295 -1.45 19.67 21.42
C VAL A 295 -2.41 19.53 22.59
N GLY A 296 -1.89 19.70 23.80
CA GLY A 296 -2.65 19.63 25.04
C GLY A 296 -2.49 20.90 25.86
N LEU A 297 -3.58 21.33 26.48
CA LEU A 297 -3.59 22.31 27.55
C LEU A 297 -3.83 21.57 28.86
N GLY A 298 -3.18 22.00 29.94
CA GLY A 298 -3.30 21.38 31.24
C GLY A 298 -3.48 22.39 32.35
N LEU A 299 -4.16 21.94 33.41
CA LEU A 299 -4.25 22.61 34.70
C LEU A 299 -3.68 21.67 35.75
N GLY A 300 -2.56 22.08 36.34
CA GLY A 300 -1.80 21.30 37.30
C GLY A 300 -1.94 21.79 38.73
N MET A 301 -1.86 20.86 39.67
CA MET A 301 -1.59 21.14 41.08
C MET A 301 -0.12 20.83 41.35
N TYR A 302 0.55 21.71 42.07
CA TYR A 302 1.95 21.57 42.45
C TYR A 302 2.10 21.56 43.96
N LYS A 303 2.95 20.66 44.47
CA LYS A 303 3.41 20.68 45.85
C LYS A 303 4.90 20.36 45.89
N THR A 304 5.66 21.18 46.62
CA THR A 304 7.06 20.92 46.94
C THR A 304 7.29 20.95 48.42
N SER A 305 8.25 20.14 48.87
CA SER A 305 8.65 20.00 50.26
C SER A 305 10.15 19.76 50.29
N THR A 306 10.90 20.61 50.99
CA THR A 306 12.35 20.49 51.17
C THR A 306 12.68 20.48 52.65
N ASN A 307 13.10 19.32 53.14
CA ASN A 307 13.49 19.14 54.55
C ASN A 307 14.94 19.58 54.74
N LEU A 308 15.18 20.38 55.77
CA LEU A 308 16.49 20.91 56.11
C LEU A 308 17.11 20.14 57.28
N THR A 309 18.43 20.10 57.34
CA THR A 309 19.18 19.37 58.39
C THR A 309 18.98 19.95 59.79
N ASN A 310 18.58 21.22 59.89
CA ASN A 310 18.26 21.89 61.16
C ASN A 310 16.85 21.60 61.70
N GLY A 311 16.09 20.70 61.05
CA GLY A 311 14.73 20.33 61.46
C GLY A 311 13.62 21.27 60.97
N THR A 312 13.95 22.30 60.17
CA THR A 312 12.95 23.14 59.48
C THR A 312 12.58 22.53 58.12
N ASN A 313 11.37 22.81 57.64
CA ASN A 313 10.89 22.34 56.34
C ASN A 313 10.36 23.53 55.53
N TYR A 314 10.71 23.59 54.25
CA TYR A 314 10.14 24.53 53.31
C TYR A 314 9.09 23.82 52.46
N ASP A 315 7.83 24.12 52.75
CA ASP A 315 6.68 23.63 51.98
C ASP A 315 6.11 24.77 51.16
N ALA A 316 5.82 24.49 49.89
CA ALA A 316 5.06 25.39 49.05
C ALA A 316 4.14 24.59 48.14
N SER A 317 3.00 25.16 47.79
CA SER A 317 2.03 24.52 46.91
C SER A 317 1.29 25.54 46.08
N ASN A 318 0.93 25.14 44.87
CA ASN A 318 -0.01 25.88 44.05
C ASN A 318 -1.17 24.95 43.67
N PRO A 319 -2.42 25.30 44.03
CA PRO A 319 -3.59 24.51 43.67
C PRO A 319 -3.92 24.55 42.17
N TYR A 320 -3.39 25.49 41.39
CA TYR A 320 -3.62 25.56 39.94
C TYR A 320 -2.46 26.26 39.20
N TYR A 321 -1.91 25.61 38.19
CA TYR A 321 -0.97 26.21 37.26
C TYR A 321 -1.29 25.79 35.82
N PRO A 322 -1.22 26.71 34.84
CA PRO A 322 -1.41 26.35 33.45
C PRO A 322 -0.18 25.64 32.89
N SER A 323 -0.41 24.65 32.03
CA SER A 323 0.64 23.98 31.27
C SER A 323 0.23 23.76 29.81
N VAL A 324 1.22 23.69 28.93
CA VAL A 324 1.06 23.32 27.52
C VAL A 324 1.94 22.12 27.24
N THR A 325 1.40 21.14 26.52
CA THR A 325 2.11 19.93 26.09
C THR A 325 2.00 19.77 24.57
N LEU A 326 3.13 19.51 23.94
CA LEU A 326 3.24 19.11 22.54
C LEU A 326 3.78 17.68 22.50
N GLU A 327 3.09 16.80 21.80
CA GLU A 327 3.50 15.41 21.59
C GLU A 327 3.62 15.16 20.08
N GLY A 328 4.75 14.61 19.65
CA GLY A 328 4.96 14.15 18.29
C GLY A 328 5.28 12.66 18.30
N GLU A 329 4.59 11.90 17.47
CA GLU A 329 4.78 10.46 17.33
C GLU A 329 4.96 10.14 15.84
N LEU A 330 6.03 9.40 15.53
CA LEU A 330 6.35 8.95 14.18
C LEU A 330 6.39 7.43 14.14
N TRP A 331 5.59 6.83 13.27
CA TRP A 331 5.56 5.38 13.05
C TRP A 331 6.63 5.00 12.02
N LEU A 332 7.67 4.31 12.49
CA LEU A 332 8.71 3.77 11.63
C LEU A 332 8.21 2.51 10.91
N THR A 333 7.41 1.71 11.60
CA THR A 333 6.66 0.56 11.08
C THR A 333 5.31 0.47 11.81
N ASN A 334 4.48 -0.53 11.49
CA ASN A 334 3.23 -0.78 12.20
C ASN A 334 3.41 -1.14 13.70
N ILE A 335 4.63 -1.53 14.11
CA ILE A 335 4.98 -1.97 15.46
C ILE A 335 6.06 -1.10 16.15
N TRP A 336 6.78 -0.24 15.43
CA TRP A 336 7.83 0.61 15.98
C TRP A 336 7.48 2.08 15.84
N ALA A 337 7.64 2.85 16.92
CA ALA A 337 7.38 4.27 16.94
C ALA A 337 8.48 5.06 17.66
N MET A 338 8.56 6.34 17.34
CA MET A 338 9.43 7.32 17.97
C MET A 338 8.56 8.46 18.51
N HIS A 339 8.84 8.90 19.74
CA HIS A 339 8.05 9.89 20.47
C HIS A 339 8.92 11.07 20.88
N LEU A 340 8.39 12.27 20.71
CA LEU A 340 8.94 13.52 21.20
C LEU A 340 7.87 14.19 22.06
N THR A 341 8.18 14.52 23.30
CA THR A 341 7.29 15.27 24.19
C THR A 341 7.96 16.53 24.69
N ILE A 342 7.25 17.65 24.59
CA ILE A 342 7.66 18.94 25.13
C ILE A 342 6.53 19.42 26.03
N SER A 343 6.82 19.70 27.30
CA SER A 343 5.85 20.30 28.23
C SER A 343 6.42 21.55 28.86
N GLN A 344 5.60 22.59 28.97
CA GLN A 344 5.94 23.83 29.65
C GLN A 344 4.82 24.24 30.60
N GLY A 345 5.17 24.90 31.70
CA GLY A 345 4.20 25.43 32.65
C GLY A 345 4.78 26.56 33.48
N ILE A 346 3.92 27.41 34.02
CA ILE A 346 4.30 28.53 34.87
C ILE A 346 3.56 28.39 36.19
N ILE A 347 4.28 28.34 37.30
CA ILE A 347 3.76 28.06 38.64
C ILE A 347 4.11 29.25 39.53
N SER A 348 3.13 29.87 40.19
CA SER A 348 3.41 30.81 41.29
C SER A 348 3.31 30.07 42.61
N ILE A 349 4.26 30.24 43.52
CA ILE A 349 4.20 29.66 44.86
C ILE A 349 4.49 30.71 45.93
N ASP A 350 3.91 30.53 47.11
CA ASP A 350 4.27 31.33 48.27
C ASP A 350 5.71 31.03 48.69
N ASN A 351 6.45 32.08 48.99
CA ASN A 351 7.80 31.96 49.53
C ASN A 351 7.77 31.69 51.04
N ALA A 352 8.87 31.21 51.61
CA ALA A 352 8.93 30.98 53.06
C ALA A 352 8.77 32.30 53.83
N SER A 353 8.16 32.21 55.02
CA SER A 353 7.94 33.37 55.88
C SER A 353 9.26 34.08 56.21
N GLY A 354 9.34 35.38 55.91
CA GLY A 354 10.56 36.19 56.12
C GLY A 354 11.46 36.32 54.88
N SER A 355 11.10 35.69 53.75
CA SER A 355 11.79 35.86 52.47
C SER A 355 11.15 36.91 51.56
N THR A 356 11.98 37.55 50.75
CA THR A 356 11.56 38.51 49.71
C THR A 356 12.04 38.04 48.34
N PRO A 357 11.21 38.06 47.28
CA PRO A 357 9.77 38.42 47.26
C PRO A 357 8.85 37.42 47.99
N SER A 358 7.61 37.80 48.30
CA SER A 358 6.63 36.96 49.01
C SER A 358 6.07 35.81 48.16
N GLU A 359 6.06 35.97 46.84
CA GLU A 359 5.69 34.95 45.86
C GLU A 359 6.88 34.71 44.93
N LEU A 360 7.07 33.46 44.51
CA LEU A 360 8.09 33.05 43.56
C LEU A 360 7.44 32.48 42.30
N SER A 361 7.91 32.96 41.14
CA SER A 361 7.59 32.34 39.87
C SER A 361 8.50 31.15 39.63
N GLN A 362 7.92 30.07 39.15
CA GLN A 362 8.62 28.89 38.70
C GLN A 362 8.24 28.58 37.25
N SER A 363 9.25 28.23 36.44
CA SER A 363 9.05 27.79 35.07
C SER A 363 9.38 26.32 34.95
N LEU A 364 8.38 25.53 34.63
CA LEU A 364 8.50 24.12 34.31
C LEU A 364 8.84 23.95 32.83
N SER A 365 9.88 23.20 32.52
CA SER A 365 10.18 22.73 31.16
C SER A 365 10.57 21.26 31.19
N ARG A 366 10.00 20.47 30.28
CA ARG A 366 10.26 19.04 30.16
C ARG A 366 10.40 18.65 28.70
N TYR A 367 11.45 17.91 28.40
CA TYR A 367 11.79 17.41 27.08
C TYR A 367 12.01 15.90 27.16
N GLU A 368 11.32 15.15 26.31
CA GLU A 368 11.42 13.69 26.29
C GLU A 368 11.56 13.18 24.88
N PHE A 369 12.45 12.21 24.73
CA PHE A 369 12.64 11.49 23.50
C PHE A 369 12.61 9.99 23.79
N MET A 370 11.65 9.26 23.20
CA MET A 370 11.43 7.84 23.49
C MET A 370 11.24 7.02 22.21
N PHE A 371 11.64 5.76 22.28
CA PHE A 371 11.30 4.72 21.30
C PHE A 371 10.29 3.77 21.89
N GLY A 372 9.30 3.39 21.06
CA GLY A 372 8.17 2.58 21.44
C GLY A 372 8.04 1.32 20.59
N TYR A 373 7.62 0.24 21.24
CA TYR A 373 7.22 -1.02 20.59
C TYR A 373 5.76 -1.33 20.89
N TYR A 374 4.92 -1.36 19.85
CA TYR A 374 3.49 -1.62 19.92
C TYR A 374 3.16 -3.11 19.87
N ILE A 375 2.39 -3.55 20.86
CA ILE A 375 1.68 -4.83 20.90
C ILE A 375 0.20 -4.53 20.63
N ARG A 376 -0.25 -4.72 19.39
CA ARG A 376 -1.64 -4.48 18.96
C ARG A 376 -2.46 -5.77 19.09
N MET A 377 -3.66 -5.64 19.65
CA MET A 377 -4.60 -6.74 19.93
C MET A 377 -5.83 -6.63 19.02
N GLY A 378 -5.62 -6.61 17.70
CA GLY A 378 -6.69 -6.44 16.71
C GLY A 378 -6.26 -6.72 15.27
N GLN A 379 -7.12 -6.37 14.31
CA GLN A 379 -6.95 -6.67 12.88
C GLN A 379 -5.95 -5.74 12.15
N GLY A 380 -5.21 -4.91 12.89
CA GLY A 380 -4.16 -4.06 12.36
C GLY A 380 -4.56 -2.59 12.18
N SER A 381 -5.67 -2.17 12.79
CA SER A 381 -6.05 -0.76 12.84
C SER A 381 -5.22 0.00 13.87
N ILE A 382 -4.94 1.28 13.60
CA ILE A 382 -4.31 2.18 14.58
C ILE A 382 -5.19 2.40 15.82
N TRP A 383 -6.49 2.12 15.71
CA TRP A 383 -7.50 2.29 16.75
C TRP A 383 -7.78 1.02 17.55
N ASP A 384 -7.17 -0.10 17.17
CA ASP A 384 -7.31 -1.36 17.90
C ASP A 384 -6.71 -1.22 19.31
N PRO A 385 -7.14 -2.06 20.27
CA PRO A 385 -6.50 -2.08 21.57
C PRO A 385 -5.00 -2.34 21.44
N TRP A 386 -4.19 -1.61 22.20
CA TRP A 386 -2.73 -1.75 22.16
C TRP A 386 -2.08 -1.51 23.51
N VAL A 387 -0.92 -2.13 23.68
CA VAL A 387 0.03 -1.88 24.76
C VAL A 387 1.36 -1.53 24.12
N GLU A 388 2.03 -0.52 24.63
CA GLU A 388 3.28 0.00 24.12
C GLU A 388 4.33 -0.03 25.24
N ILE A 389 5.49 -0.59 24.91
CA ILE A 389 6.68 -0.56 25.75
C ILE A 389 7.56 0.59 25.28
N LEU A 390 7.89 1.51 26.18
CA LEU A 390 8.60 2.75 25.88
C LEU A 390 9.94 2.80 26.62
N GLY A 391 10.97 3.26 25.93
CA GLY A 391 12.30 3.50 26.50
C GLY A 391 12.95 4.71 25.86
N GLY A 392 13.60 5.58 26.64
CA GLY A 392 14.15 6.82 26.12
C GLY A 392 14.91 7.65 27.15
N TYR A 393 15.09 8.93 26.83
CA TYR A 393 15.73 9.91 27.70
C TYR A 393 14.75 11.04 28.02
N SER A 394 14.75 11.47 29.27
CA SER A 394 13.92 12.57 29.76
C SER A 394 14.80 13.60 30.45
N ASN A 395 14.54 14.88 30.17
CA ASN A 395 15.07 16.02 30.89
C ASN A 395 13.88 16.83 31.43
N TYR A 396 13.90 17.07 32.74
CA TYR A 396 12.93 17.88 33.45
C TYR A 396 13.70 18.99 34.16
N ARG A 397 13.21 20.22 34.04
CA ARG A 397 13.78 21.38 34.72
C ARG A 397 12.68 22.22 35.30
N LEU A 398 12.77 22.48 36.60
CA LEU A 398 11.95 23.46 37.30
C LEU A 398 12.83 24.63 37.71
N PHE A 399 12.77 25.69 36.93
CA PHE A 399 13.42 26.95 37.27
C PHE A 399 12.64 27.67 38.37
N VAL A 400 13.36 28.25 39.32
CA VAL A 400 12.77 29.03 40.43
C VAL A 400 13.50 30.37 40.51
N ASP A 401 12.72 31.45 40.63
CA ASP A 401 13.23 32.80 40.83
C ASP A 401 14.09 32.93 42.11
N ASP A 402 14.89 33.98 42.17
CA ASP A 402 15.73 34.27 43.34
C ASP A 402 14.90 34.75 44.52
N SER A 403 15.35 34.43 45.74
CA SER A 403 14.81 34.97 46.97
C SER A 403 15.89 35.26 48.00
N SER A 404 15.64 36.25 48.85
CA SER A 404 16.50 36.61 49.97
C SER A 404 15.72 36.54 51.29
N PRO A 405 16.07 35.60 52.21
CA PRO A 405 16.98 34.47 52.01
C PRO A 405 16.44 33.42 51.02
N ARG A 406 17.35 32.60 50.46
CA ARG A 406 17.02 31.61 49.42
C ARG A 406 16.30 30.40 50.01
N THR A 407 15.10 30.13 49.52
CA THR A 407 14.22 29.07 50.02
C THR A 407 14.20 27.86 49.09
N PHE A 408 14.02 28.09 47.79
CA PHE A 408 13.97 27.04 46.78
C PHE A 408 15.11 27.20 45.76
N THR A 409 15.52 26.08 45.17
CA THR A 409 16.57 26.00 44.15
C THR A 409 15.97 25.51 42.84
N THR A 410 16.58 25.93 41.73
CA THR A 410 16.26 25.34 40.43
C THR A 410 16.73 23.89 40.45
N MET A 411 15.84 22.96 40.09
CA MET A 411 16.14 21.52 40.04
C MET A 411 16.02 21.01 38.62
N GLU A 412 17.07 20.36 38.14
CA GLU A 412 17.11 19.70 36.84
C GLU A 412 17.32 18.20 37.03
N TYR A 413 16.32 17.43 36.65
CA TYR A 413 16.34 15.98 36.67
C TYR A 413 16.55 15.44 35.25
N SER A 414 17.45 14.50 35.08
CA SER A 414 17.64 13.84 33.79
C SER A 414 17.97 12.36 33.92
N GLY A 415 17.61 11.55 32.92
CA GLY A 415 17.95 10.13 32.95
C GLY A 415 17.21 9.30 31.91
N PHE A 416 17.54 8.01 31.91
CA PHE A 416 16.88 7.03 31.05
C PHE A 416 15.52 6.65 31.63
N ARG A 417 14.47 6.83 30.83
CA ARG A 417 13.08 6.61 31.23
C ARG A 417 12.55 5.36 30.53
N PHE A 418 11.85 4.52 31.30
CA PHE A 418 11.18 3.32 30.80
C PHE A 418 9.73 3.32 31.24
N GLY A 419 8.83 2.77 30.44
CA GLY A 419 7.44 2.70 30.83
C GLY A 419 6.55 1.86 29.92
N LEU A 420 5.30 1.78 30.34
CA LEU A 420 4.22 1.12 29.65
C LEU A 420 3.10 2.13 29.43
N ARG A 421 2.54 2.14 28.22
CA ARG A 421 1.35 2.90 27.86
C ARG A 421 0.37 1.93 27.20
N GLY A 422 -0.91 2.00 27.55
CA GLY A 422 -1.91 1.14 26.92
C GLY A 422 -3.22 1.86 26.70
N GLN A 423 -3.96 1.48 25.67
CA GLN A 423 -5.25 2.04 25.33
C GLN A 423 -6.19 0.93 24.83
N PHE A 424 -7.45 1.00 25.28
CA PHE A 424 -8.51 0.06 24.94
C PHE A 424 -9.79 0.82 24.55
N PRO A 425 -10.54 0.37 23.52
CA PRO A 425 -11.86 0.91 23.21
C PRO A 425 -12.87 0.51 24.31
N ILE A 426 -13.71 1.45 24.74
CA ILE A 426 -14.70 1.23 25.81
C ILE A 426 -16.08 0.87 25.24
N SER A 427 -16.31 1.14 23.96
CA SER A 427 -17.60 0.92 23.30
C SER A 427 -17.47 0.02 22.07
N HIS A 428 -18.56 -0.70 21.76
CA HIS A 428 -18.68 -1.55 20.56
C HIS A 428 -18.38 -0.78 19.26
N ASN A 429 -18.69 0.52 19.23
CA ASN A 429 -18.18 1.44 18.23
C ASN A 429 -16.87 2.05 18.77
N PRO A 430 -15.71 1.91 18.12
CA PRO A 430 -14.40 2.33 18.66
C PRO A 430 -14.18 3.86 18.64
N ARG A 431 -15.20 4.63 19.03
CA ARG A 431 -15.11 6.08 19.19
C ARG A 431 -14.57 6.49 20.54
N TRP A 432 -14.90 5.76 21.61
CA TRP A 432 -14.41 6.03 22.95
C TRP A 432 -13.28 5.07 23.31
N SER A 433 -12.21 5.61 23.85
CA SER A 433 -11.06 4.86 24.34
C SER A 433 -10.65 5.30 25.73
N ALA A 434 -10.19 4.38 26.56
CA ALA A 434 -9.52 4.66 27.83
C ALA A 434 -8.16 3.98 27.85
N GLY A 435 -7.24 4.55 28.62
CA GLY A 435 -5.89 4.06 28.72
C GLY A 435 -5.23 4.48 30.02
N ALA A 436 -4.07 3.89 30.26
CA ALA A 436 -3.22 4.21 31.39
C ALA A 436 -1.75 4.20 30.95
N LYS A 437 -0.93 4.93 31.69
CA LYS A 437 0.51 4.98 31.49
C LYS A 437 1.24 4.90 32.83
N VAL A 438 2.40 4.25 32.83
CA VAL A 438 3.31 4.16 33.97
C VAL A 438 4.73 4.29 33.47
N PHE A 439 5.53 5.14 34.10
CA PHE A 439 6.93 5.34 33.77
C PHE A 439 7.80 5.45 35.01
N ILE A 440 9.02 4.95 34.90
CA ILE A 440 10.06 4.96 35.92
C ILE A 440 11.35 5.45 35.25
N THR A 441 12.09 6.34 35.91
CA THR A 441 13.42 6.76 35.46
C THR A 441 14.49 5.95 36.17
N TRP A 442 15.37 5.31 35.40
CA TRP A 442 16.50 4.57 35.92
C TRP A 442 17.66 5.51 36.21
N ARG A 443 18.12 5.51 37.48
CA ARG A 443 19.24 6.32 38.00
C ARG A 443 19.17 7.79 37.55
N PRO A 444 18.13 8.54 37.93
CA PRO A 444 18.02 9.93 37.55
C PRO A 444 19.16 10.76 38.18
N GLY A 445 19.85 11.53 37.34
CA GLY A 445 20.75 12.58 37.80
C GLY A 445 19.96 13.81 38.24
N LEU A 446 20.47 14.52 39.25
CA LEU A 446 19.96 15.79 39.71
C LEU A 446 21.08 16.83 39.63
N ASN A 447 20.74 18.00 39.09
CA ASN A 447 21.57 19.19 39.15
C ASN A 447 20.77 20.32 39.81
N GLU A 448 21.40 21.02 40.75
CA GLU A 448 20.80 22.14 41.47
C GLU A 448 21.54 23.45 41.14
N SER A 449 20.78 24.54 41.02
CA SER A 449 21.33 25.87 40.78
C SER A 449 20.51 26.96 41.48
N PRO A 450 21.13 28.03 41.98
CA PRO A 450 22.57 28.32 42.00
C PRO A 450 23.33 27.72 43.20
N VAL A 451 22.61 27.20 44.20
CA VAL A 451 23.20 26.51 45.36
C VAL A 451 22.86 25.03 45.31
N THR A 452 23.74 24.21 45.87
CA THR A 452 23.58 22.75 45.93
C THR A 452 23.28 22.32 47.36
N SER A 453 22.45 21.30 47.50
CA SER A 453 22.07 20.71 48.79
C SER A 453 23.00 19.58 49.24
N GLY A 454 24.04 19.26 48.44
CA GLY A 454 24.99 18.16 48.68
C GLY A 454 24.97 17.14 47.55
N SER A 455 25.54 15.95 47.78
CA SER A 455 25.50 14.83 46.82
C SER A 455 24.14 14.12 46.92
N SER A 456 23.45 13.99 45.78
CA SER A 456 22.20 13.22 45.68
C SER A 456 22.46 11.84 45.09
N ASN A 457 22.39 10.79 45.91
CA ASN A 457 22.61 9.41 45.45
C ASN A 457 21.30 8.62 45.27
N ASP A 458 20.22 8.99 45.97
CA ASP A 458 18.90 8.37 45.81
C ASP A 458 17.89 9.37 45.23
N ASN A 459 17.89 9.46 43.91
CA ASN A 459 16.90 10.21 43.16
C ASN A 459 15.86 9.23 42.59
N SER A 460 14.58 9.62 42.62
CA SER A 460 13.50 8.85 42.00
C SER A 460 12.56 9.76 41.21
N ILE A 461 12.12 9.26 40.06
CA ILE A 461 11.11 9.91 39.22
C ILE A 461 10.11 8.82 38.83
N ASN A 462 8.88 8.98 39.29
CA ASN A 462 7.79 8.06 39.01
C ASN A 462 6.64 8.85 38.39
N GLU A 463 6.10 8.34 37.29
CA GLU A 463 4.92 8.92 36.67
C GLU A 463 3.88 7.84 36.40
N PHE A 464 2.64 8.15 36.69
CA PHE A 464 1.51 7.35 36.26
C PHE A 464 0.37 8.25 35.85
N GLY A 465 -0.49 7.78 34.96
CA GLY A 465 -1.62 8.56 34.50
C GLY A 465 -2.71 7.69 33.90
N ILE A 466 -3.91 8.24 33.89
CA ILE A 466 -5.07 7.69 33.20
C ILE A 466 -5.54 8.68 32.15
N PHE A 467 -5.95 8.19 31.00
CA PHE A 467 -6.40 9.04 29.91
C PHE A 467 -7.58 8.42 29.18
N GLY A 468 -8.38 9.28 28.54
CA GLY A 468 -9.50 8.92 27.71
C GLY A 468 -9.48 9.73 26.42
N GLY A 469 -10.13 9.21 25.39
CA GLY A 469 -10.22 9.88 24.10
C GLY A 469 -11.54 9.61 23.41
N TYR A 470 -11.99 10.62 22.66
CA TYR A 470 -13.14 10.56 21.78
C TYR A 470 -12.70 10.84 20.34
N ARG A 471 -12.86 9.85 19.46
CA ARG A 471 -12.56 9.95 18.05
C ARG A 471 -13.68 10.72 17.34
N MET A 472 -13.41 11.97 17.00
CA MET A 472 -14.32 12.82 16.24
C MET A 472 -14.32 12.45 14.75
N ARG A 473 -13.15 12.15 14.21
CA ARG A 473 -12.93 11.78 12.79
C ARG A 473 -11.86 10.68 12.68
N SER A 474 -11.65 10.15 11.47
CA SER A 474 -10.60 9.16 11.19
C SER A 474 -9.18 9.66 11.46
N ASP A 475 -9.00 10.98 11.48
CA ASP A 475 -7.74 11.73 11.60
C ASP A 475 -7.69 12.63 12.84
N ILE A 476 -8.78 12.72 13.63
CA ILE A 476 -8.87 13.63 14.78
C ILE A 476 -9.49 12.92 15.99
N GLN A 477 -8.80 13.00 17.13
CA GLN A 477 -9.28 12.55 18.43
C GLN A 477 -9.12 13.66 19.46
N VAL A 478 -10.17 13.95 20.23
CA VAL A 478 -10.07 14.77 21.43
C VAL A 478 -9.67 13.86 22.58
N PHE A 479 -8.72 14.28 23.39
CA PHE A 479 -8.27 13.50 24.55
C PHE A 479 -8.35 14.32 25.83
N GLY A 480 -8.43 13.61 26.96
CA GLY A 480 -8.25 14.18 28.28
C GLY A 480 -7.67 13.15 29.23
N GLY A 481 -6.97 13.60 30.26
CA GLY A 481 -6.25 12.70 31.16
C GLY A 481 -5.84 13.37 32.45
N LEU A 482 -5.45 12.53 33.41
CA LEU A 482 -4.98 12.92 34.72
C LEU A 482 -3.61 12.27 34.96
N ASP A 483 -2.59 13.11 35.06
CA ASP A 483 -1.19 12.71 35.17
C ASP A 483 -0.65 13.03 36.55
N PHE A 484 0.05 12.07 37.16
CA PHE A 484 0.71 12.20 38.45
C PHE A 484 2.20 12.01 38.25
N SER A 485 2.99 13.03 38.56
CA SER A 485 4.45 12.98 38.51
C SER A 485 5.02 13.23 39.89
N LEU A 486 5.88 12.33 40.36
CA LEU A 486 6.54 12.38 41.65
C LEU A 486 8.05 12.40 41.45
N TYR A 487 8.68 13.45 41.95
CA TYR A 487 10.13 13.63 41.96
C TYR A 487 10.58 13.61 43.43
N SER A 488 11.62 12.85 43.74
CA SER A 488 12.18 12.80 45.09
C SER A 488 13.70 12.68 45.04
N SER A 489 14.36 13.33 45.99
CA SER A 489 15.82 13.29 46.15
C SER A 489 16.21 13.24 47.61
N SER A 490 17.14 12.35 47.96
CA SER A 490 17.87 12.39 49.23
C SER A 490 19.23 13.06 49.02
N PHE A 491 19.66 13.86 50.01
CA PHE A 491 20.93 14.57 49.96
C PHE A 491 21.85 14.11 51.09
N SER A 492 23.15 14.11 50.82
CA SER A 492 24.20 13.76 51.76
C SER A 492 25.44 14.63 51.57
N GLY A 493 26.20 14.83 52.66
CA GLY A 493 27.38 15.70 52.65
C GLY A 493 27.02 17.19 52.72
N ASN A 494 28.05 18.03 52.60
CA ASN A 494 27.88 19.48 52.70
C ASN A 494 27.62 20.08 51.32
N GLY A 495 26.56 20.88 51.20
CA GLY A 495 26.24 21.66 50.01
C GLY A 495 26.79 23.09 50.08
N THR A 496 26.40 23.92 49.12
CA THR A 496 26.56 25.39 49.21
C THR A 496 25.31 26.09 49.74
N ARG A 497 24.21 25.35 49.93
CA ARG A 497 22.98 25.80 50.55
C ARG A 497 23.15 25.92 52.07
N ASN A 498 22.66 27.01 52.67
CA ASN A 498 22.61 27.17 54.11
C ASN A 498 21.19 27.53 54.56
N PRO A 499 20.53 26.71 55.40
CA PRO A 499 20.98 25.41 55.91
C PRO A 499 20.94 24.29 54.84
N ASP A 500 21.78 23.27 54.98
CA ASP A 500 21.80 22.09 54.09
C ASP A 500 20.43 21.40 54.04
N ALA A 501 20.05 20.85 52.89
CA ALA A 501 18.84 20.03 52.78
C ALA A 501 19.16 18.55 52.98
N SER A 502 18.26 17.81 53.61
CA SER A 502 18.35 16.35 53.76
C SER A 502 17.53 15.61 52.69
N SER A 503 16.44 16.20 52.23
CA SER A 503 15.61 15.66 51.16
C SER A 503 14.78 16.74 50.48
N SER A 504 14.39 16.48 49.23
CA SER A 504 13.44 17.28 48.47
C SER A 504 12.43 16.37 47.78
N SER A 505 11.18 16.82 47.71
CA SER A 505 10.13 16.19 46.92
C SER A 505 9.32 17.22 46.15
N GLN A 506 8.90 16.83 44.94
CA GLN A 506 8.01 17.61 44.10
C GLN A 506 6.91 16.69 43.56
N ARG A 507 5.67 17.14 43.63
CA ARG A 507 4.52 16.42 43.12
C ARG A 507 3.73 17.32 42.18
N HIS A 508 3.45 16.78 41.01
CA HIS A 508 2.54 17.36 40.04
C HIS A 508 1.31 16.47 39.89
N THR A 509 0.15 17.09 39.78
CA THR A 509 -1.10 16.42 39.39
C THR A 509 -1.75 17.26 38.31
N VAL A 510 -1.68 16.82 37.06
CA VAL A 510 -2.07 17.62 35.89
C VAL A 510 -3.31 17.02 35.25
N LEU A 511 -4.39 17.78 35.21
CA LEU A 511 -5.53 17.51 34.35
C LEU A 511 -5.21 18.09 32.98
N ASN A 512 -5.08 17.24 31.96
CA ASN A 512 -4.82 17.66 30.59
C ASN A 512 -6.01 17.39 29.66
N GLY A 513 -6.12 18.20 28.62
CA GLY A 513 -7.12 18.07 27.57
C GLY A 513 -6.60 18.66 26.26
N GLY A 514 -6.88 18.00 25.14
CA GLY A 514 -6.29 18.40 23.87
C GLY A 514 -6.82 17.68 22.66
N VAL A 515 -6.12 17.86 21.55
CA VAL A 515 -6.44 17.28 20.25
C VAL A 515 -5.23 16.52 19.71
N ASN A 516 -5.49 15.29 19.26
CA ASN A 516 -4.60 14.47 18.48
C ASN A 516 -5.00 14.55 17.01
N PHE A 517 -4.03 14.88 16.15
CA PHE A 517 -4.15 14.82 14.70
C PHE A 517 -3.28 13.68 14.18
N PHE A 518 -3.88 12.78 13.40
CA PHE A 518 -3.22 11.59 12.84
C PHE A 518 -3.04 11.79 11.33
N PHE A 519 -1.85 11.50 10.81
CA PHE A 519 -1.49 11.69 9.40
C PHE A 519 -0.77 10.48 8.79
#